data_AF-A0A380AHB3-F1
#
_entry.id   AF-A0A380AHB3-F1
#
_cell.length_a   1.000
_cell.length_b   1.000
_cell.length_c   1.000
_cell.angle_alpha   90.00
_cell.angle_beta   90.00
_cell.angle_gamma   90.00
#
_symmetry.space_group_name_H-M   'P 1'
#
loop_
_entity.id
_entity.type
_entity.pdbx_description
1 polymer ?
#
loop_
_entity_poly.entity_id
_entity_poly.type
_entity_poly.pdbx_seq_one_letter_code
_entity_poly.pdbx_strand_id
1 'polypeptide(L)' 'MNNDPIGYWRTSKVCNFLEVDRRTIHRWRQGKGVKEPFPEPIQQAFREGNRWIAEDVIAWSQRNIKTQLKVA' A
#
# COMPACT_ATOMS: atom_id res chain seq x y z
N MET A 1 8.63 12.04 13.67
CA MET A 1 9.78 11.45 12.97
C MET A 1 9.36 10.10 12.40
N ASN A 2 9.27 9.96 11.08
CA ASN A 2 8.91 8.70 10.42
C ASN A 2 10.15 7.81 10.37
N ASN A 3 10.39 7.03 11.43
CA ASN A 3 11.40 5.95 11.45
C ASN A 3 10.89 4.74 10.66
N ASP A 4 10.70 4.94 9.35
CA ASP A 4 10.52 3.83 8.42
C ASP A 4 11.90 3.22 8.15
N PRO A 5 12.07 1.89 8.26
CA PRO A 5 13.29 1.22 7.83
C PRO A 5 13.55 1.52 6.34
N ILE A 6 14.82 1.68 5.95
CA ILE A 6 15.19 1.95 4.56
C ILE A 6 14.59 0.87 3.64
N GLY A 7 13.82 1.28 2.64
CA GLY A 7 13.13 0.38 1.69
C GLY A 7 11.76 -0.14 2.14
N TYR A 8 11.35 0.07 3.39
CA TYR A 8 10.09 -0.43 3.92
C TYR A 8 9.19 0.69 4.43
N TRP A 9 7.88 0.58 4.19
CA TRP A 9 6.88 1.51 4.72
C TRP A 9 5.98 0.82 5.73
N ARG A 10 5.52 1.57 6.72
CA ARG A 10 4.38 1.18 7.57
C ARG A 10 3.06 1.44 6.83
N THR A 11 1.99 0.75 7.25
CA THR A 11 0.65 0.94 6.66
C THR A 11 0.18 2.40 6.64
N SER A 12 0.51 3.20 7.66
CA SER A 12 0.15 4.63 7.69
C SER A 12 0.75 5.42 6.52
N LYS A 13 2.02 5.15 6.18
CA LYS A 13 2.68 5.81 5.06
C LYS A 13 2.13 5.34 3.72
N VAL A 14 1.84 4.04 3.59
CA VAL A 14 1.17 3.49 2.40
C VAL A 14 -0.19 4.16 2.20
N CYS A 15 -1.02 4.24 3.25
CA CYS A 15 -2.31 4.93 3.21
C CYS A 15 -2.17 6.39 2.76
N ASN A 16 -1.23 7.13 3.33
CA ASN A 16 -1.01 8.53 2.97
C ASN A 16 -0.51 8.68 1.53
N PHE A 17 0.41 7.82 1.08
CA PHE A 17 0.96 7.86 -0.27
C PHE A 17 -0.11 7.54 -1.34
N LEU A 18 -1.02 6.63 -1.03
CA LEU A 18 -2.09 6.21 -1.93
C LEU A 18 -3.38 7.00 -1.74
N GLU A 19 -3.42 7.92 -0.78
CA GLU A 19 -4.60 8.70 -0.38
C GLU A 19 -5.84 7.83 -0.08
N VAL A 20 -5.62 6.67 0.56
CA VAL A 20 -6.70 5.72 0.91
C VAL A 20 -6.63 5.25 2.36
N ASP A 21 -7.76 4.77 2.85
CA ASP A 21 -7.84 4.15 4.17
C ASP A 21 -7.30 2.71 4.19
N ARG A 22 -7.08 2.19 5.40
CA ARG A 22 -6.59 0.81 5.62
C ARG A 22 -7.57 -0.25 5.10
N ARG A 23 -8.86 0.06 5.08
CA ARG A 23 -9.91 -0.89 4.67
C ARG A 23 -9.89 -1.09 3.16
N THR A 24 -9.56 -0.04 2.42
CA THR A 24 -9.36 -0.03 0.98
C THR A 24 -8.15 -0.86 0.61
N ILE A 25 -7.01 -0.67 1.29
CA ILE A 25 -5.84 -1.54 1.12
C ILE A 25 -6.20 -3.01 1.39
N HIS A 26 -6.95 -3.30 2.45
CA HIS A 26 -7.38 -4.66 2.75
C HIS A 26 -8.26 -5.26 1.65
N ARG A 27 -9.18 -4.47 1.06
CA ARG A 27 -9.99 -4.90 -0.09
C ARG A 27 -9.14 -5.14 -1.33
N TRP A 28 -8.19 -4.27 -1.63
CA TRP A 28 -7.28 -4.43 -2.76
C TRP A 28 -6.40 -5.67 -2.62
N ARG A 29 -5.97 -6.03 -1.40
CA ARG A 29 -5.29 -7.31 -1.14
C ARG A 29 -6.15 -8.53 -1.45
N GLN A 30 -7.46 -8.43 -1.24
CA GLN A 30 -8.43 -9.46 -1.63
C GLN A 30 -8.76 -9.43 -3.14
N GLY A 31 -8.06 -8.61 -3.93
CA GLY A 31 -8.33 -8.43 -5.37
C GLY A 31 -9.64 -7.69 -5.66
N LYS A 32 -10.26 -7.05 -4.68
CA LYS A 32 -11.54 -6.35 -4.86
C LYS A 32 -11.31 -4.93 -5.36
N GLY A 33 -11.83 -4.63 -6.55
CA GLY A 33 -11.82 -3.26 -7.12
C GLY A 33 -10.49 -2.83 -7.73
N VAL A 34 -9.58 -3.76 -8.00
CA VAL A 34 -8.28 -3.52 -8.65
C VAL A 34 -8.01 -4.63 -9.66
N LYS A 35 -7.18 -4.34 -10.67
CA LYS A 35 -6.83 -5.32 -11.71
C LYS A 35 -5.88 -6.38 -11.16
N GLU A 36 -4.93 -5.95 -10.33
CA GLU A 36 -3.98 -6.82 -9.65
C GLU A 36 -4.12 -6.64 -8.13
N PRO A 37 -4.13 -7.73 -7.35
CA PRO A 37 -4.14 -7.63 -5.90
C PRO A 37 -2.99 -6.76 -5.38
N PHE A 38 -3.26 -6.01 -4.31
CA PHE A 38 -2.23 -5.21 -3.65
C PHE A 38 -1.15 -6.13 -3.05
N PRO A 39 0.15 -5.75 -3.09
CA PRO A 39 1.25 -6.59 -2.61
C PRO A 39 1.05 -7.02 -1.16
N GLU A 40 1.57 -8.19 -0.80
CA GLU A 40 1.52 -8.68 0.58
C GLU A 40 2.60 -8.01 1.45
N PRO A 41 2.32 -7.71 2.73
CA PRO A 41 3.35 -7.18 3.63
C PRO A 41 4.38 -8.26 3.97
N ILE A 42 5.66 -7.88 4.02
CA ILE A 42 6.81 -8.75 4.33
C ILE A 42 6.70 -9.36 5.73
N GLN A 43 6.12 -8.63 6.67
CA GLN A 43 6.01 -9.09 8.05
C GLN A 43 4.67 -8.65 8.65
N GLN A 44 3.86 -9.63 9.03
CA GLN A 44 2.77 -9.48 9.99
C GLN A 44 3.31 -9.86 11.37
N ALA A 45 4.23 -9.06 11.92
CA ALA A 45 4.70 -9.31 13.28
C ALA A 45 3.62 -8.87 14.28
N PHE A 46 3.23 -9.78 15.18
CA PHE A 46 2.29 -9.50 16.26
C PHE A 46 2.83 -8.30 17.07
N ARG A 47 2.07 -7.19 17.09
CA ARG A 47 2.36 -5.89 17.74
C ARG A 47 3.20 -4.85 16.98
N GLU A 48 3.97 -5.19 15.94
CA GLU A 48 4.77 -4.18 15.22
C GLU A 48 4.09 -3.56 13.98
N GLY A 49 2.97 -4.16 13.55
CA GLY A 49 2.23 -3.70 12.38
C GLY A 49 2.89 -4.11 11.06
N ASN A 50 2.13 -4.01 9.97
CA ASN A 50 2.57 -4.49 8.67
C ASN A 50 3.69 -3.61 8.10
N ARG A 51 4.74 -4.26 7.61
CA ARG A 51 5.79 -3.64 6.80
C ARG A 51 5.63 -4.00 5.33
N TRP A 52 5.67 -2.98 4.47
CA TRP A 52 5.45 -3.09 3.04
C TRP A 52 6.73 -2.70 2.30
N ILE A 53 7.10 -3.42 1.24
CA ILE A 53 8.21 -2.98 0.40
C ILE A 53 7.77 -1.72 -0.35
N ALA A 54 8.51 -0.62 -0.18
CA ALA A 54 8.16 0.65 -0.79
C ALA A 54 8.11 0.54 -2.32
N GLU A 55 9.07 -0.16 -2.91
CA GLU A 55 9.17 -0.38 -4.36
C GLU A 55 7.96 -1.12 -4.92
N ASP A 56 7.51 -2.21 -4.26
CA ASP A 56 6.32 -2.94 -4.70
C ASP A 56 5.06 -2.09 -4.64
N VAL A 57 4.91 -1.29 -3.58
CA VAL A 57 3.78 -0.38 -3.43
C VAL A 57 3.76 0.66 -4.55
N ILE A 58 4.92 1.24 -4.88
CA ILE A 58 5.08 2.22 -5.97
C ILE A 58 4.81 1.56 -7.33
N ALA A 59 5.40 0.40 -7.60
CA ALA A 59 5.22 -0.32 -8.86
C ALA A 59 3.74 -0.72 -9.05
N TRP A 60 3.09 -1.19 -7.97
CA TRP A 60 1.67 -1.52 -8.00
C TRP A 60 0.80 -0.28 -8.24
N SER A 61 1.10 0.86 -7.59
CA SER A 61 0.32 2.09 -7.78
C SER A 61 0.44 2.64 -9.20
N GLN A 62 1.63 2.55 -9.80
CA GLN A 62 1.84 2.93 -11.20
C GLN A 62 1.04 2.06 -12.18
N ARG A 63 0.81 0.78 -11.85
CA ARG A 63 0.01 -0.15 -12.68
C ARG A 63 -1.50 -0.02 -12.46
N ASN A 64 -1.94 0.28 -11.24
CA ASN A 64 -3.36 0.20 -10.85
C ASN A 64 -4.03 1.57 -10.59
N ILE A 65 -3.28 2.60 -10.15
CA ILE A 65 -3.82 3.91 -9.73
C ILE A 65 -3.61 5.01 -10.77
N LYS A 66 -2.65 4.88 -11.71
CA LYS A 66 -2.49 5.84 -12.83
C LYS A 66 -3.77 6.11 -13.63
N THR A 67 -4.79 5.26 -13.49
CA THR A 67 -6.09 5.40 -14.15
C THR A 67 -7.11 6.24 -13.36
N GLN A 68 -6.90 6.54 -12.06
CA GLN A 68 -7.87 7.29 -11.24
C GLN A 68 -7.55 8.77 -11.03
N LEU A 69 -6.37 9.26 -11.43
CA LEU A 69 -6.00 10.69 -11.38
C LEU A 69 -6.41 11.48 -12.65
N LYS A 70 -7.53 11.10 -13.27
CA LYS A 70 -8.25 12.04 -14.14
C LYS A 70 -9.49 12.47 -13.37
N VAL A 71 -9.57 13.78 -13.15
CA VAL A 71 -10.71 14.54 -12.60
C VAL A 71 -10.70 14.68 -11.07
N ALA A 72 -9.95 15.68 -10.61
CA ALA A 72 -10.46 16.71 -9.70
C ALA A 72 -9.83 18.05 -10.11
#